data_AF-A0A1D7UU72-F1
#
_entry.id   AF-A0A1D7UU72-F1
#
_cell.length_a   1.000
_cell.length_b   1.000
_cell.length_c   1.000
_cell.angle_alpha   90.00
_cell.angle_beta   90.00
_cell.angle_gamma   90.00
#
_symmetry.space_group_name_H-M   'P 1'
#
loop_
_entity.id
_entity.type
_entity.pdbx_description
1 polymer ?
#
loop_
_entity_poly.entity_id
_entity_poly.type
_entity_poly.pdbx_seq_one_letter_code
_entity_poly.pdbx_strand_id
1 'polypeptide(L)'
;MEPIEKEQDGSEGFSARFETSDPILLSIVKSFLDANEIHYFVTGEELFFLEGAAVPAASHFAIVYMMDQDYPILKEFLERENH
;
A
#
# COMPACT_ATOMS: atom_id res chain seq x y z
N MET A 1 3.07 33.56 -22.11
CA MET A 1 2.84 32.23 -21.51
C MET A 1 1.41 32.25 -21.01
N GLU A 2 0.58 31.39 -21.56
CA GLU A 2 -0.77 31.18 -21.03
C GLU A 2 -0.65 30.41 -19.71
N PRO A 3 -1.52 30.68 -18.72
CA PRO A 3 -1.52 29.93 -17.47
C PRO A 3 -1.94 28.49 -17.76
N ILE A 4 -1.17 27.53 -17.25
CA ILE A 4 -1.51 26.11 -17.33
C ILE A 4 -2.82 25.92 -16.57
N GLU A 5 -3.89 25.68 -17.34
CA GLU A 5 -5.18 25.22 -16.82
C GLU A 5 -4.91 23.91 -16.09
N LYS A 6 -5.09 23.91 -14.76
CA LYS A 6 -5.11 22.68 -13.98
C LYS A 6 -6.38 21.94 -14.35
N GLU A 7 -6.29 21.05 -15.33
CA GLU A 7 -7.30 20.04 -15.57
C GLU A 7 -7.54 19.28 -14.26
N GLN A 8 -8.80 19.30 -13.83
CA GLN A 8 -9.30 18.40 -12.81
C GLN A 8 -9.36 17.01 -13.44
N ASP A 9 -8.29 16.22 -13.31
CA ASP A 9 -8.32 14.80 -13.64
C ASP A 9 -8.75 14.01 -12.41
N GLY A 10 -9.86 13.28 -12.52
CA GLY A 10 -10.35 12.36 -11.49
C GLY A 10 -9.36 11.22 -11.32
N SER A 11 -8.35 11.43 -10.46
CA SER A 11 -7.24 10.57 -10.11
C SER A 11 -7.37 9.09 -10.55
N GLU A 12 -6.92 8.79 -11.78
CA GLU A 12 -6.39 7.49 -12.19
C GLU A 12 -5.02 7.24 -11.50
N GLY A 13 -4.90 7.59 -10.23
CA GLY A 13 -3.66 7.62 -9.46
C GLY A 13 -3.66 6.57 -8.36
N PHE A 14 -2.46 6.12 -8.00
CA PHE A 14 -2.25 5.32 -6.80
C PHE A 14 -2.46 6.19 -5.56
N SER A 15 -3.35 5.77 -4.67
CA SER A 15 -3.66 6.43 -3.40
C SER A 15 -3.27 5.55 -2.23
N ALA A 16 -2.93 6.17 -1.09
CA ALA A 16 -2.74 5.43 0.17
C ALA A 16 -4.08 4.86 0.63
N ARG A 17 -4.20 3.53 0.67
CA ARG A 17 -5.48 2.84 0.92
C ARG A 17 -5.49 1.97 2.16
N PHE A 18 -4.33 1.48 2.58
CA PHE A 18 -4.22 0.63 3.75
C PHE A 18 -2.92 0.90 4.49
N GLU A 19 -2.99 0.97 5.83
CA GLU A 19 -1.85 1.21 6.70
C GLU A 19 -1.83 0.15 7.80
N THR A 20 -0.68 -0.46 8.04
CA THR A 20 -0.50 -1.41 9.14
C THR A 20 0.92 -1.36 9.70
N SER A 21 1.05 -1.53 11.01
CA SER A 21 2.34 -1.80 11.67
C SER A 21 2.57 -3.30 11.89
N ASP A 22 1.59 -4.16 11.59
CA ASP A 22 1.70 -5.61 11.71
C ASP A 22 2.30 -6.21 10.41
N PRO A 23 3.51 -6.78 10.48
CA PRO A 23 4.18 -7.37 9.30
C PRO A 23 3.49 -8.64 8.79
N ILE A 24 2.78 -9.38 9.65
CA ILE A 24 2.02 -10.56 9.25
C ILE A 24 0.80 -10.12 8.44
N LEU A 25 0.06 -9.14 8.95
CA LEU A 25 -1.10 -8.57 8.25
C LEU A 25 -0.70 -7.97 6.90
N LEU A 26 0.42 -7.24 6.85
CA LEU A 26 0.95 -6.72 5.59
C LEU A 26 1.26 -7.84 4.60
N SER A 27 1.89 -8.92 5.05
CA SER A 27 2.23 -10.07 4.21
C SER A 27 0.98 -10.77 3.64
N ILE A 28 -0.07 -10.89 4.45
CA ILE A 28 -1.37 -11.42 4.04
C ILE A 28 -2.00 -10.52 2.96
N VAL A 29 -2.04 -9.20 3.20
CA VAL A 29 -2.58 -8.23 2.24
C VAL A 29 -1.83 -8.27 0.91
N LYS A 30 -0.49 -8.27 0.94
CA LYS A 30 0.34 -8.40 -0.27
C LYS A 30 0.03 -9.68 -1.05
N SER A 31 -0.03 -10.81 -0.34
CA SER A 31 -0.34 -12.12 -0.96
C SER A 31 -1.72 -12.12 -1.62
N PHE A 32 -2.71 -11.48 -0.99
CA PHE A 32 -4.04 -11.32 -1.57
C PHE A 32 -4.01 -10.46 -2.83
N LEU A 33 -3.32 -9.32 -2.80
CA LEU A 33 -3.22 -8.42 -3.95
C LEU A 33 -2.49 -9.09 -5.12
N ASP A 34 -1.38 -9.78 -4.86
CA ASP A 34 -0.63 -10.55 -5.84
C ASP A 34 -1.51 -11.65 -6.48
N ALA A 35 -2.28 -12.38 -5.68
CA ALA A 35 -3.15 -13.46 -6.15
C ALA A 35 -4.32 -12.98 -7.02
N ASN A 36 -4.72 -11.72 -6.89
CA ASN A 36 -5.78 -11.09 -7.69
C ASN A 36 -5.20 -10.22 -8.84
N GLU A 37 -3.89 -10.27 -9.07
CA GLU A 37 -3.20 -9.45 -10.09
C GLU A 37 -3.45 -7.94 -9.92
N ILE A 38 -3.69 -7.49 -8.68
CA ILE A 38 -3.95 -6.08 -8.36
C ILE A 38 -2.61 -5.35 -8.25
N HIS A 39 -2.47 -4.23 -8.96
CA HIS A 39 -1.26 -3.42 -8.87
C HIS A 39 -1.22 -2.60 -7.58
N TYR A 40 -0.13 -2.73 -6.82
CA TYR A 40 0.13 -1.97 -5.60
C TYR A 40 1.62 -1.64 -5.46
N PHE A 41 1.94 -0.68 -4.59
CA PHE A 41 3.28 -0.53 -4.04
C PHE A 41 3.20 -0.22 -2.55
N VAL A 42 4.28 -0.51 -1.82
CA VAL A 42 4.34 -0.33 -0.37
C VAL A 42 5.48 0.60 -0.01
N THR A 43 5.21 1.50 0.93
CA THR A 43 6.22 2.37 1.56
C THR A 43 6.28 2.08 3.05
N GLY A 44 7.35 2.48 3.72
CA GLY A 44 7.54 2.18 5.15
C GLY A 44 8.11 0.79 5.43
N GLU A 45 8.62 0.08 4.42
CA GLU A 45 9.38 -1.16 4.63
C GLU A 45 10.88 -0.88 4.71
N GLU A 46 11.25 0.20 5.38
CA GLU A 46 12.65 0.63 5.47
C GLU A 46 13.45 -0.37 6.31
N LEU A 47 14.49 -0.94 5.68
CA LEU A 47 15.48 -1.79 6.32
C LEU A 47 16.76 -1.00 6.52
N PHE A 48 17.25 -0.97 7.76
CA PHE A 48 18.60 -0.54 8.04
C PHE A 48 19.56 -1.72 7.83
N PHE A 49 20.66 -1.48 7.13
CA PHE A 49 21.74 -2.45 7.00
C PHE A 49 22.83 -2.11 8.02
N LEU A 50 22.89 -2.86 9.13
CA LEU A 50 23.89 -2.70 10.17
C LEU A 50 24.80 -3.93 10.17
N GLU A 51 26.09 -3.72 9.92
CA GLU A 51 27.14 -4.75 10.07
C GLU A 51 26.80 -6.11 9.41
N GLY A 52 26.19 -6.08 8.23
CA GLY A 52 25.82 -7.30 7.48
C GLY A 52 24.47 -7.93 7.86
N ALA A 53 23.73 -7.32 8.77
CA ALA A 53 22.35 -7.68 9.08
C ALA A 53 21.37 -6.63 8.52
N ALA A 54 20.28 -7.10 7.91
CA ALA A 54 19.12 -6.24 7.60
C ALA A 54 18.20 -6.22 8.82
N VAL A 55 18.03 -5.05 9.43
CA VAL A 55 17.18 -4.82 10.59
C VAL A 55 16.03 -3.88 10.24
N PRO A 56 14.78 -4.21 10.60
CA PRO A 56 13.65 -3.31 10.42
C PRO A 56 13.88 -2.00 11.15
N ALA A 57 13.60 -0.89 10.49
CA ALA A 57 13.56 0.39 11.15
C ALA A 57 12.42 0.39 12.21
N ALA A 58 12.69 0.87 13.43
CA ALA A 58 11.91 0.54 14.63
C ALA A 58 10.53 1.22 14.75
N SER A 59 10.10 1.99 13.75
CA SER A 59 8.77 2.63 13.73
C SER A 59 8.32 2.87 12.30
N HIS A 60 7.90 1.82 11.62
CA HIS A 60 7.30 2.00 10.31
C HIS A 60 5.98 1.27 10.21
N PHE A 61 4.94 2.07 10.14
CA PHE A 61 3.70 1.66 9.53
C PHE A 61 3.98 1.49 8.03
N ALA A 62 3.65 0.33 7.50
CA ALA A 62 3.65 0.10 6.08
C ALA A 62 2.37 0.69 5.49
N ILE A 63 2.52 1.50 4.44
CA ILE A 63 1.41 2.10 3.72
C ILE A 63 1.35 1.46 2.34
N VAL A 64 0.22 0.81 2.06
CA VAL A 64 -0.10 0.22 0.76
C VAL A 64 -0.81 1.26 -0.08
N TYR A 65 -0.21 1.53 -1.23
CA TYR A 65 -0.77 2.37 -2.27
C TYR A 65 -1.32 1.49 -3.39
N MET A 66 -2.52 1.79 -3.86
CA MET A 66 -3.18 1.06 -4.94
C MET A 66 -4.16 1.96 -5.69
N MET A 67 -4.67 1.49 -6.83
CA MET A 67 -5.68 2.23 -7.58
C MET A 67 -7.01 2.27 -6.83
N ASP A 68 -7.70 3.41 -6.95
CA ASP A 68 -8.96 3.66 -6.27
C ASP A 68 -10.07 2.65 -6.64
N GLN A 69 -10.05 2.16 -7.87
CA GLN A 69 -10.99 1.17 -8.39
C GLN A 69 -10.84 -0.22 -7.74
N ASP A 70 -9.63 -0.56 -7.27
CA ASP A 70 -9.32 -1.88 -6.70
C ASP A 70 -9.49 -1.90 -5.17
N TYR A 71 -9.56 -0.72 -4.54
CA TYR A 71 -9.72 -0.59 -3.09
C TYR A 71 -10.97 -1.32 -2.53
N PRO A 72 -12.15 -1.30 -3.17
CA PRO A 72 -13.31 -2.05 -2.69
C PRO A 72 -13.05 -3.55 -2.55
N ILE A 73 -12.21 -4.13 -3.42
CA ILE A 73 -11.85 -5.56 -3.39
C ILE A 73 -11.03 -5.86 -2.13
N LEU A 74 -10.03 -5.04 -1.83
CA LEU A 74 -9.23 -5.17 -0.62
C LEU A 74 -10.07 -4.96 0.65
N LYS A 75 -10.98 -3.98 0.62
CA LYS A 75 -11.85 -3.69 1.77
C LYS A 75 -12.75 -4.89 2.11
N GLU A 76 -13.36 -5.52 1.10
CA GLU A 76 -14.21 -6.69 1.30
C GLU A 76 -13.42 -7.87 1.89
N PHE A 77 -12.18 -8.09 1.45
CA PHE A 77 -11.28 -9.09 2.01
C PHE A 77 -11.00 -8.84 3.51
N LEU A 78 -10.63 -7.61 3.87
CA LEU A 78 -10.33 -7.24 5.26
C LEU A 78 -11.55 -7.34 6.19
N GLU A 79 -12.76 -7.09 5.67
CA GLU A 79 -14.01 -7.25 6.42
C GLU A 79 -14.35 -8.73 6.67
N ARG A 80 -14.03 -9.62 5.73
CA ARG A 80 -14.23 -11.07 5.88
C ARG A 80 -13.28 -11.70 6.92
N GLU A 81 -12.02 -11.28 6.94
CA GLU A 81 -11.02 -11.84 7.87
C GLU A 81 -11.18 -11.34 9.32
N ASN A 82 -11.96 -10.27 9.56
CA ASN A 82 -12.27 -9.74 10.90
C ASN A 82 -13.44 -10.47 11.61
N HIS A 83 -14.03 -11.49 10.98
CA HIS A 83 -15.18 -12.25 11.48
C HIS A 83 -14.78 -13.67 11.93
#